data_AF-A0A2K2DGS7-F1
#
_entry.id   AF-A0A2K2DGS7-F1
#
_cell.length_a   1.000
_cell.length_b   1.000
_cell.length_c   1.000
_cell.angle_alpha   90.00
_cell.angle_beta   90.00
_cell.angle_gamma   90.00
#
_symmetry.space_group_name_H-M   'P 1'
#
loop_
_entity.id
_entity.type
_entity.pdbx_description
1 polymer ?
#
loop_
_entity_poly.entity_id
_entity_poly.type
_entity_poly.pdbx_seq_one_letter_code
_entity_poly.pdbx_strand_id
1 'polypeptide(L)'
;MDNISLDKNPVVDEALRDILKDLDASPVRIYGKKLWVTDRDLCQHRLLISCRSWQAKHGLPCLLDEILTEEEKSRMPTKDGFQIRAYDRHGKPYNLRCKKFGRATYRLFAGWGSFLKDNGLGATKGDAAGGEHVMVELWAFRSPRLDLGVENQPCGQLGLVMNVISPTTSASSGNEEKEEEEK
;
A
#
# COMPACT_ATOMS: atom_id res chain seq x y z
N MET A 1 14.36 15.70 1.68
CA MET A 1 13.62 14.42 1.68
C MET A 1 14.20 13.59 0.58
N ASP A 2 14.78 12.47 0.95
CA ASP A 2 15.34 11.54 -0.01
C ASP A 2 14.22 11.13 -0.97
N ASN A 3 14.42 11.39 -2.25
CA ASN A 3 13.59 10.86 -3.33
C ASN A 3 13.87 9.36 -3.38
N ILE A 4 13.34 8.63 -2.39
CA ILE A 4 13.42 7.17 -2.36
C ILE A 4 12.63 6.74 -3.58
N SER A 5 13.31 6.25 -4.60
CA SER A 5 12.67 5.63 -5.75
C SER A 5 12.21 4.24 -5.32
N LEU A 6 11.01 3.83 -5.75
CA LEU A 6 10.52 2.47 -5.54
C LEU A 6 11.54 1.43 -6.08
N ASP A 7 12.22 1.76 -7.18
CA ASP A 7 13.24 0.92 -7.80
C ASP A 7 14.51 0.80 -6.98
N LYS A 8 14.74 1.66 -5.99
CA LYS A 8 15.87 1.55 -5.06
C LYS A 8 15.49 0.87 -3.76
N ASN A 9 14.22 0.47 -3.60
CA ASN A 9 13.77 -0.23 -2.40
C ASN A 9 14.14 -1.73 -2.51
N PRO A 10 15.02 -2.25 -1.62
CA PRO A 10 15.45 -3.65 -1.67
C PRO A 10 14.32 -4.64 -1.34
N VAL A 11 13.18 -4.15 -0.83
CA VAL A 11 12.01 -4.96 -0.47
C VAL A 11 11.09 -5.21 -1.69
N VAL A 12 11.36 -4.58 -2.84
CA VAL A 12 10.58 -4.73 -4.08
C VAL A 12 11.26 -5.75 -5.00
N ASP A 13 10.55 -6.87 -5.25
CA ASP A 13 11.04 -7.99 -6.05
C ASP A 13 11.16 -7.64 -7.55
N GLU A 14 12.01 -8.38 -8.25
CA GLU A 14 12.19 -8.27 -9.71
C GLU A 14 10.88 -8.51 -10.47
N ALA A 15 10.04 -9.43 -9.99
CA ALA A 15 8.73 -9.69 -10.60
C ALA A 15 7.84 -8.43 -10.66
N LEU A 16 7.82 -7.60 -9.60
CA LEU A 16 7.08 -6.35 -9.63
C LEU A 16 7.74 -5.33 -10.59
N ARG A 17 9.07 -5.31 -10.66
CA ARG A 17 9.81 -4.40 -11.56
C ARG A 17 9.54 -4.71 -13.02
N ASP A 18 9.55 -5.99 -13.39
CA ASP A 18 9.20 -6.46 -14.73
C ASP A 18 7.76 -6.07 -15.09
N ILE A 19 6.80 -6.28 -14.17
CA ILE A 19 5.42 -5.86 -14.37
C ILE A 19 5.30 -4.35 -14.60
N LEU A 20 5.99 -3.53 -13.79
CA LEU A 20 5.95 -2.07 -13.94
C LEU A 20 6.58 -1.61 -15.26
N LYS A 21 7.66 -2.25 -15.69
CA LYS A 21 8.30 -2.01 -16.99
C LYS A 21 7.39 -2.40 -18.15
N ASP A 22 6.72 -3.54 -18.07
CA ASP A 22 5.74 -4.00 -19.05
C ASP A 22 4.50 -3.12 -19.09
N LEU A 23 4.19 -2.42 -18.00
CA LEU A 23 3.14 -1.40 -17.94
C LEU A 23 3.62 -0.01 -18.38
N ASP A 24 4.91 0.18 -18.67
CA ASP A 24 5.54 1.49 -18.89
C ASP A 24 5.23 2.48 -17.75
N ALA A 25 5.26 1.97 -16.52
CA ALA A 25 4.81 2.66 -15.33
C ALA A 25 5.98 3.19 -14.50
N SER A 26 5.85 4.41 -13.99
CA SER A 26 6.77 5.03 -13.02
C SER A 26 6.01 5.41 -11.75
N PRO A 27 5.95 4.54 -10.73
CA PRO A 27 5.15 4.80 -9.54
C PRO A 27 5.69 5.94 -8.67
N VAL A 28 4.78 6.74 -8.12
CA VAL A 28 5.07 7.83 -7.17
C VAL A 28 4.42 7.57 -5.83
N ARG A 29 5.14 7.82 -4.72
CA ARG A 29 4.58 7.60 -3.38
C ARG A 29 3.51 8.64 -3.07
N ILE A 30 2.29 8.19 -2.79
CA ILE A 30 1.15 9.06 -2.52
C ILE A 30 0.70 9.06 -1.07
N TYR A 31 1.05 8.00 -0.33
CA TYR A 31 0.61 7.83 1.06
C TYR A 31 1.45 6.79 1.80
N GLY A 32 1.50 6.90 3.12
CA GLY A 32 2.03 5.84 3.99
C GLY A 32 1.42 5.91 5.38
N LYS A 33 1.26 4.76 6.05
CA LYS A 33 0.83 4.74 7.45
C LYS A 33 1.27 3.46 8.15
N LYS A 34 1.33 3.54 9.48
CA LYS A 34 1.30 2.34 10.31
C LYS A 34 -0.08 1.71 10.19
N LEU A 35 -0.14 0.41 9.97
CA LEU A 35 -1.40 -0.33 9.97
C LEU A 35 -1.88 -0.49 11.41
N TRP A 36 -3.09 0.00 11.68
CA TRP A 36 -3.76 -0.20 12.95
C TRP A 36 -4.50 -1.54 12.93
N VAL A 37 -4.88 -2.04 14.11
CA VAL A 37 -5.69 -3.28 14.22
C VAL A 37 -6.92 -3.22 13.33
N THR A 38 -7.58 -2.06 13.24
CA THR A 38 -8.76 -1.87 12.39
C THR A 38 -8.47 -1.89 10.89
N ASP A 39 -7.26 -1.52 10.46
CA ASP A 39 -6.83 -1.67 9.07
C ASP A 39 -6.49 -3.15 8.76
N ARG A 40 -6.10 -3.93 9.77
CA ARG A 40 -5.74 -5.35 9.66
C ARG A 40 -6.92 -6.29 9.90
N ASP A 41 -8.04 -5.77 10.35
CA ASP A 41 -9.25 -6.52 10.68
C ASP A 41 -9.85 -7.18 9.44
N LEU A 42 -9.74 -8.51 9.41
CA LEU A 42 -10.27 -9.33 8.33
C LEU A 42 -11.80 -9.37 8.28
N CYS A 43 -12.53 -8.78 9.23
CA CYS A 43 -13.98 -8.61 9.12
C CYS A 43 -14.36 -7.26 8.48
N GLN A 44 -13.50 -6.24 8.59
CA GLN A 44 -13.75 -4.92 8.00
C GLN A 44 -13.23 -4.79 6.57
N HIS A 45 -12.19 -5.56 6.21
CA HIS A 45 -11.62 -5.64 4.86
C HIS A 45 -11.36 -4.28 4.21
N ARG A 46 -10.83 -3.29 4.96
CA ARG A 46 -10.59 -1.94 4.46
C ARG A 46 -9.35 -1.26 5.04
N LEU A 47 -8.73 -0.43 4.23
CA LEU A 47 -7.73 0.55 4.63
C LEU A 47 -8.35 1.95 4.65
N LEU A 48 -8.16 2.70 5.74
CA LEU A 48 -8.51 4.13 5.77
C LEU A 48 -7.28 5.01 5.49
N ILE A 49 -7.42 5.86 4.48
CA ILE A 49 -6.41 6.82 4.02
C ILE A 49 -6.87 8.21 4.48
N SER A 50 -6.35 8.67 5.63
CA SER A 50 -6.64 10.01 6.14
C SER A 50 -5.60 11.00 5.61
N CYS A 51 -5.99 11.81 4.63
CA CYS A 51 -5.13 12.84 4.06
C CYS A 51 -4.82 13.95 5.07
N ARG A 52 -5.77 14.26 5.97
CA ARG A 52 -5.56 15.23 7.06
C ARG A 52 -4.49 14.76 8.05
N SER A 53 -4.56 13.50 8.47
CA SER A 53 -3.57 12.92 9.40
C SER A 53 -2.19 12.83 8.76
N TRP A 54 -2.12 12.53 7.46
CA TRP A 54 -0.88 12.53 6.69
C TRP A 54 -0.24 13.92 6.63
N GLN A 55 -1.01 14.95 6.23
CA GLN A 55 -0.55 16.34 6.19
C GLN A 55 -0.06 16.80 7.57
N ALA A 56 -0.81 16.52 8.64
CA ALA A 56 -0.42 16.93 9.98
C ALA A 56 0.89 16.27 10.46
N LYS A 57 1.14 15.02 10.07
CA LYS A 57 2.33 14.27 10.49
C LYS A 57 3.57 14.56 9.65
N HIS A 58 3.41 14.76 8.35
CA HIS A 58 4.52 14.85 7.39
C HIS A 58 4.72 16.24 6.79
N GLY A 59 3.78 17.18 7.00
CA GLY A 59 3.81 18.50 6.39
C GLY A 59 3.55 18.50 4.88
N LEU A 60 3.11 17.38 4.32
CA LEU A 60 2.94 17.18 2.88
C LEU A 60 1.49 16.83 2.50
N PRO A 61 1.02 17.28 1.32
CA PRO A 61 -0.28 16.88 0.83
C PRO A 61 -0.33 15.38 0.58
N CYS A 62 -1.54 14.84 0.76
CA CYS A 62 -1.90 13.50 0.35
C CYS A 62 -2.18 13.54 -1.14
N LEU A 63 -1.26 13.03 -1.96
CA LEU A 63 -1.34 13.17 -3.42
C LEU A 63 -2.50 12.38 -4.04
N LEU A 64 -3.21 11.56 -3.25
CA LEU A 64 -4.34 10.77 -3.74
C LEU A 64 -5.42 11.63 -4.41
N ASP A 65 -5.74 12.82 -3.90
CA ASP A 65 -6.77 13.67 -4.53
C ASP A 65 -6.25 14.35 -5.82
N GLU A 66 -4.95 14.60 -5.90
CA GLU A 66 -4.28 15.24 -7.05
C GLU A 66 -4.12 14.27 -8.22
N ILE A 67 -3.84 13.00 -7.95
CA ILE A 67 -3.67 11.99 -9.01
C ILE A 67 -4.99 11.54 -9.63
N LEU A 68 -6.13 11.77 -8.96
CA LEU A 68 -7.44 11.34 -9.44
C LEU A 68 -7.96 12.27 -10.52
N THR A 69 -8.48 11.71 -11.60
CA THR A 69 -9.17 12.48 -12.64
C THR A 69 -10.57 12.89 -12.19
N GLU A 70 -11.18 13.85 -12.88
CA GLU A 70 -12.54 14.28 -12.56
C GLU A 70 -13.55 13.14 -12.77
N GLU A 71 -13.34 12.27 -13.76
CA GLU A 71 -14.14 11.09 -14.01
C GLU A 71 -14.05 10.09 -12.85
N GLU A 72 -12.85 9.85 -12.32
CA GLU A 72 -12.65 8.99 -11.15
C GLU A 72 -13.27 9.60 -9.89
N LYS A 73 -13.08 10.91 -9.68
CA LYS A 73 -13.73 11.66 -8.58
C LYS A 73 -15.25 11.58 -8.68
N SER A 74 -15.82 11.62 -9.88
CA SER A 74 -17.27 11.51 -10.09
C SER A 74 -17.83 10.14 -9.66
N ARG A 75 -17.01 9.08 -9.67
CA ARG A 75 -17.40 7.72 -9.24
C ARG A 75 -17.24 7.49 -7.73
N MET A 76 -16.47 8.33 -7.04
CA MET A 76 -16.21 8.22 -5.59
C MET A 76 -17.44 8.35 -4.67
N PRO A 77 -18.47 9.17 -4.96
CA PRO A 77 -19.66 9.29 -4.12
C PRO A 77 -20.54 8.04 -4.13
N THR A 78 -20.36 7.15 -5.12
CA THR A 78 -21.12 5.91 -5.19
C THR A 78 -20.75 4.98 -4.02
N LYS A 79 -21.69 4.14 -3.59
CA LYS A 79 -21.43 3.12 -2.55
C LYS A 79 -20.25 2.21 -2.93
N ASP A 80 -20.12 1.99 -4.23
CA ASP A 80 -19.22 1.06 -4.89
C ASP A 80 -17.84 1.62 -5.20
N GLY A 81 -17.68 2.94 -5.27
CA GLY A 81 -16.43 3.58 -5.70
C GLY A 81 -16.07 3.19 -7.13
N PHE A 82 -14.77 3.16 -7.45
CA PHE A 82 -14.28 2.57 -8.69
C PHE A 82 -13.17 1.56 -8.43
N GLN A 83 -12.96 0.65 -9.39
CA GLN A 83 -11.96 -0.40 -9.28
C GLN A 83 -10.56 0.12 -9.61
N ILE A 84 -9.57 -0.41 -8.92
CA ILE A 84 -8.15 -0.09 -9.12
C ILE A 84 -7.37 -1.40 -9.15
N ARG A 85 -6.49 -1.55 -10.15
CA ARG A 85 -5.50 -2.62 -10.15
C ARG A 85 -4.39 -2.26 -9.17
N ALA A 86 -4.12 -3.12 -8.20
CA ALA A 86 -3.02 -2.97 -7.27
C ALA A 86 -2.07 -4.17 -7.35
N TYR A 87 -0.80 -3.95 -7.02
CA TYR A 87 0.20 -5.01 -6.90
C TYR A 87 0.85 -4.95 -5.52
N ASP A 88 1.18 -6.08 -4.92
CA ASP A 88 2.09 -6.08 -3.76
C ASP A 88 3.55 -6.07 -4.20
N ARG A 89 4.47 -6.06 -3.22
CA ARG A 89 5.91 -6.02 -3.46
C ARG A 89 6.47 -7.20 -4.27
N HIS A 90 5.73 -8.30 -4.34
CA HIS A 90 6.08 -9.51 -5.09
C HIS A 90 5.46 -9.54 -6.49
N GLY A 91 4.72 -8.49 -6.87
CA GLY A 91 4.04 -8.41 -8.17
C GLY A 91 2.69 -9.13 -8.19
N LYS A 92 2.18 -9.61 -7.05
CA LYS A 92 0.87 -10.28 -7.04
C LYS A 92 -0.25 -9.26 -7.25
N PRO A 93 -1.16 -9.47 -8.21
CA PRO A 93 -2.24 -8.52 -8.49
C PRO A 93 -3.41 -8.65 -7.51
N TYR A 94 -4.00 -7.51 -7.18
CA TYR A 94 -5.23 -7.36 -6.39
C TYR A 94 -6.17 -6.38 -7.07
N ASN A 95 -7.45 -6.72 -7.07
CA ASN A 95 -8.49 -5.79 -7.51
C ASN A 95 -9.05 -5.11 -6.28
N LEU A 96 -8.77 -3.82 -6.13
CA LEU A 96 -9.28 -3.00 -5.05
C LEU A 96 -10.44 -2.15 -5.55
N ARG A 97 -11.25 -1.64 -4.62
CA ARG A 97 -12.15 -0.51 -4.86
C ARG A 97 -11.72 0.68 -4.02
N CYS A 98 -11.76 1.86 -4.62
CA CYS A 98 -11.48 3.12 -3.95
C CYS A 98 -12.73 4.00 -3.90
N LYS A 99 -13.00 4.58 -2.74
CA LYS A 99 -14.05 5.60 -2.57
C LYS A 99 -13.67 6.69 -1.60
N LYS A 100 -14.31 7.84 -1.73
CA LYS A 100 -14.21 8.92 -0.74
C LYS A 100 -15.13 8.62 0.44
N PHE A 101 -14.65 8.88 1.65
CA PHE A 101 -15.36 8.68 2.91
C PHE A 101 -15.24 9.94 3.76
N GLY A 102 -16.23 10.83 3.68
CA GLY A 102 -16.17 12.15 4.33
C GLY A 102 -15.28 13.14 3.57
N ARG A 103 -14.84 14.23 4.24
CA ARG A 103 -14.22 15.37 3.56
C ARG A 103 -12.80 15.12 3.04
N ALA A 104 -11.97 14.40 3.79
CA ALA A 104 -10.54 14.25 3.51
C ALA A 104 -10.02 12.84 3.83
N THR A 105 -10.87 11.83 3.59
CA THR A 105 -10.52 10.44 3.84
C THR A 105 -10.99 9.58 2.68
N TYR A 106 -10.13 8.66 2.27
CA TYR A 106 -10.42 7.67 1.24
C TYR A 106 -10.40 6.28 1.86
N ARG A 107 -11.06 5.35 1.19
CA ARG A 107 -11.11 3.96 1.60
C ARG A 107 -10.71 3.08 0.43
N LEU A 108 -9.71 2.23 0.66
CA LEU A 108 -9.49 1.05 -0.16
C LEU A 108 -10.20 -0.13 0.49
N PHE A 109 -11.01 -0.84 -0.27
CA PHE A 109 -11.82 -1.96 0.21
C PHE A 109 -12.05 -2.96 -0.93
N ALA A 110 -12.69 -4.10 -0.65
CA ALA A 110 -12.95 -5.17 -1.62
C ALA A 110 -11.66 -5.63 -2.33
N GLY A 111 -10.95 -6.60 -1.75
CA GLY A 111 -9.62 -7.06 -2.18
C GLY A 111 -8.53 -6.79 -1.13
N TRP A 112 -8.73 -5.79 -0.27
CA TRP A 112 -7.83 -5.50 0.85
C TRP A 112 -7.66 -6.67 1.82
N GLY A 113 -8.75 -7.39 2.12
CA GLY A 113 -8.69 -8.59 2.96
C GLY A 113 -7.83 -9.71 2.39
N SER A 114 -7.84 -9.90 1.07
CA SER A 114 -6.99 -10.88 0.40
C SER A 114 -5.53 -10.46 0.49
N PHE A 115 -5.23 -9.18 0.22
CA PHE A 115 -3.88 -8.63 0.40
C PHE A 115 -3.34 -8.87 1.82
N LEU A 116 -4.16 -8.59 2.85
CA LEU A 116 -3.76 -8.85 4.24
C LEU A 116 -3.46 -10.32 4.50
N LYS A 117 -4.31 -11.25 4.03
CA LYS A 117 -4.11 -12.69 4.22
C LYS A 117 -2.84 -13.18 3.53
N ASP A 118 -2.68 -12.79 2.27
CA ASP A 118 -1.60 -13.24 1.41
C ASP A 118 -0.23 -12.72 1.88
N ASN A 119 -0.20 -11.57 2.55
CA ASN A 119 1.02 -10.97 3.11
C ASN A 119 1.20 -11.23 4.62
N GLY A 120 0.39 -12.11 5.23
CA GLY A 120 0.51 -12.44 6.66
C GLY A 120 0.20 -11.29 7.62
N LEU A 121 -0.58 -10.29 7.17
CA LEU A 121 -0.89 -9.06 7.90
C LEU A 121 -2.27 -9.07 8.58
N GLY A 122 -3.07 -10.11 8.37
CA GLY A 122 -4.38 -10.22 9.01
C GLY A 122 -4.29 -10.11 10.53
N ALA A 123 -5.26 -9.44 11.14
CA ALA A 123 -5.49 -9.47 12.58
C ALA A 123 -6.85 -10.10 12.87
N THR A 124 -6.92 -10.91 13.92
CA THR A 124 -8.15 -11.50 14.44
C THR A 124 -8.60 -10.79 15.72
N LYS A 125 -9.87 -11.00 16.08
CA LYS A 125 -10.46 -10.40 17.28
C LYS A 125 -9.78 -11.02 18.51
N GLY A 126 -8.94 -10.25 19.19
CA GLY A 126 -8.16 -10.70 20.35
C GLY A 126 -6.65 -10.47 20.20
N ASP A 127 -6.17 -10.18 18.99
CA ASP A 127 -4.78 -9.78 18.80
C ASP A 127 -4.50 -8.50 19.59
N ALA A 128 -3.46 -8.54 20.41
CA ALA A 128 -3.04 -7.36 21.16
C ALA A 128 -2.77 -6.20 20.19
N ALA A 129 -3.16 -4.99 20.58
CA ALA A 129 -2.94 -3.77 19.79
C ALA A 129 -1.45 -3.46 19.48
N GLY A 130 -0.53 -4.30 19.97
CA GLY A 130 0.92 -4.23 19.83
C GLY A 130 1.53 -5.20 18.82
N GLY A 131 0.77 -5.73 17.85
CA GLY A 131 1.40 -6.39 16.69
C GLY A 131 2.47 -5.49 16.05
N GLU A 132 3.52 -6.11 15.48
CA GLU A 132 4.69 -5.45 14.89
C GLU A 132 4.35 -4.16 14.14
N HIS A 133 5.27 -3.20 14.17
CA HIS A 133 5.14 -1.88 13.55
C HIS A 133 5.16 -1.98 12.01
N VAL A 134 4.16 -2.66 11.43
CA VAL A 134 4.00 -2.81 9.99
C VAL A 134 3.51 -1.49 9.42
N MET A 135 4.28 -0.97 8.49
CA MET A 135 3.93 0.19 7.68
C MET A 135 3.47 -0.29 6.31
N VAL A 136 2.47 0.40 5.75
CA VAL A 136 2.14 0.28 4.34
C VAL A 136 2.44 1.61 3.65
N GLU A 137 3.04 1.54 2.47
CA GLU A 137 3.16 2.65 1.55
C GLU A 137 2.32 2.37 0.30
N LEU A 138 1.64 3.40 -0.18
CA LEU A 138 0.89 3.37 -1.42
C LEU A 138 1.64 4.20 -2.46
N TRP A 139 1.93 3.57 -3.58
CA TRP A 139 2.54 4.20 -4.74
C TRP A 139 1.55 4.14 -5.89
N ALA A 140 1.34 5.25 -6.58
CA ALA A 140 0.41 5.33 -7.69
C ALA A 140 1.16 5.44 -9.01
N PHE A 141 0.59 4.83 -10.05
CA PHE A 141 1.07 4.97 -11.42
C PHE A 141 -0.13 5.00 -12.37
N ARG A 142 0.14 5.43 -13.61
CA ARG A 142 -0.82 5.46 -14.70
C ARG A 142 -0.29 4.59 -15.83
N SER A 143 -1.14 3.80 -16.45
CA SER A 143 -0.75 3.02 -17.62
C SER A 143 -1.95 2.72 -18.52
N PRO A 144 -1.85 2.94 -19.84
CA PRO A 144 -2.89 2.56 -20.79
C PRO A 144 -2.95 1.05 -21.03
N ARG A 145 -1.97 0.29 -20.51
CA ARG A 145 -1.91 -1.18 -20.62
C ARG A 145 -2.66 -1.88 -19.48
N LEU A 146 -3.19 -1.13 -18.52
CA LEU A 146 -4.06 -1.68 -17.49
C LEU A 146 -5.42 -2.05 -18.05
N ASP A 147 -5.95 -3.19 -17.61
CA ASP A 147 -7.24 -3.75 -17.99
C ASP A 147 -8.38 -3.39 -17.02
N LEU A 148 -8.05 -2.71 -15.92
CA LEU A 148 -8.98 -2.42 -14.82
C LEU A 148 -8.85 -0.96 -14.40
N GLY A 149 -9.99 -0.27 -14.30
CA GLY A 149 -10.05 1.12 -13.88
C GLY A 149 -11.20 1.87 -14.52
N VAL A 150 -11.13 3.20 -14.44
CA VAL A 150 -11.97 4.06 -15.28
C VAL A 150 -11.36 4.08 -16.68
N GLU A 151 -12.14 3.76 -17.70
CA GLU A 151 -11.66 3.70 -19.09
C GLU A 151 -11.44 5.10 -19.69
N ASN A 152 -10.79 5.15 -20.87
CA ASN A 152 -10.59 6.36 -21.68
C ASN A 152 -9.88 7.51 -20.95
N GLN A 153 -8.95 7.18 -20.06
CA GLN A 153 -8.17 8.16 -19.32
C GLN A 153 -6.97 8.63 -20.17
N PRO A 154 -6.67 9.93 -20.25
CA PRO A 154 -5.60 10.47 -21.10
C PRO A 154 -4.22 9.84 -20.85
N CYS A 155 -3.92 9.47 -19.60
CA CYS A 155 -2.66 8.81 -19.21
C CYS A 155 -2.85 7.31 -18.93
N GLY A 156 -4.00 6.74 -19.27
CA GLY A 156 -4.39 5.39 -18.88
C GLY A 156 -4.95 5.28 -17.47
N GLN A 157 -5.38 4.06 -17.13
CA GLN A 157 -6.06 3.75 -15.87
C GLN A 157 -5.11 3.94 -14.68
N LEU A 158 -5.69 4.19 -13.50
CA LEU A 158 -4.95 4.28 -12.25
C LEU A 158 -4.56 2.89 -11.74
N GLY A 159 -3.28 2.71 -11.45
CA GLY A 159 -2.73 1.55 -10.76
C GLY A 159 -2.10 1.91 -9.42
N LEU A 160 -1.97 0.93 -8.53
CA LEU A 160 -1.31 1.07 -7.23
C LEU A 160 -0.25 -0.01 -6.99
N VAL A 161 0.78 0.33 -6.23
CA VAL A 161 1.65 -0.63 -5.54
C VAL A 161 1.43 -0.47 -4.03
N MET A 162 1.17 -1.59 -3.36
CA MET A 162 1.03 -1.70 -1.91
C MET A 162 2.31 -2.30 -1.35
N ASN A 163 3.22 -1.43 -0.89
CA ASN A 163 4.48 -1.86 -0.34
C ASN A 163 4.38 -2.02 1.19
N VAL A 164 4.70 -3.22 1.67
CA VAL A 164 4.71 -3.56 3.11
C VAL A 164 6.13 -3.43 3.64
N ILE A 165 6.30 -2.55 4.62
CA ILE A 165 7.57 -2.32 5.30
C ILE A 165 7.42 -2.80 6.73
N SER A 166 8.02 -3.96 7.00
CA SER A 166 8.20 -4.46 8.36
C SER A 166 9.48 -3.85 8.94
N PRO A 167 9.55 -3.56 10.24
CA PRO A 167 10.82 -3.25 10.89
C PRO A 167 11.70 -4.49 10.71
N THR A 168 12.79 -4.38 9.97
CA THR A 168 13.79 -5.43 9.94
C THR A 168 14.27 -5.67 11.38
N THR A 169 14.18 -6.90 11.84
CA THR A 169 14.88 -7.37 13.03
C THR A 169 16.38 -7.16 12.79
N SER A 170 16.92 -6.03 13.23
CA SER A 170 18.35 -5.80 13.27
C SER A 170 18.92 -6.60 14.43
N ALA A 171 19.37 -7.83 14.17
CA ALA A 171 20.53 -8.51 14.77
C ALA A 171 20.42 -10.03 14.56
N SER A 172 21.07 -10.52 13.51
CA SER A 172 21.58 -11.89 13.45
C SER A 172 22.96 -11.81 12.80
N SER A 173 23.96 -11.47 13.61
CA SER A 173 25.37 -11.82 13.40
C SER A 173 26.15 -11.37 14.61
N GLY A 174 26.53 -12.35 15.43
CA GLY A 174 27.31 -12.18 16.65
C GLY A 174 27.42 -13.54 17.30
N ASN A 175 28.26 -14.39 16.71
CA ASN A 175 28.80 -15.57 17.40
C ASN A 175 29.40 -15.10 18.73
N GLU A 176 28.93 -15.63 19.85
CA GLU A 176 29.77 -15.74 21.04
C GLU A 176 30.08 -17.21 21.24
N GLU A 177 31.37 -17.46 21.14
CA GLU A 177 32.05 -18.72 21.32
C GLU A 177 31.80 -19.26 22.72
N LYS A 178 31.72 -20.59 22.80
CA LYS A 178 31.84 -21.30 24.07
C LYS A 178 33.22 -21.01 24.66
N GLU A 179 33.29 -20.36 25.81
CA GLU A 179 34.35 -20.62 26.76
C GLU A 179 33.84 -21.63 27.79
N GLU A 180 34.29 -22.88 27.60
CA GLU A 180 34.54 -23.78 28.72
C GLU A 180 35.62 -23.14 29.58
N GLU A 181 35.34 -22.85 30.84
CA GLU A 181 36.38 -22.80 31.86
C GLU A 181 36.02 -23.74 33.00
N GLU A 182 36.68 -24.89 32.95
CA GLU A 182 36.83 -25.88 33.99
C GLU A 182 37.93 -25.38 34.95
N LYS A 183 37.57 -24.97 36.18
CA LYS A 183 38.24 -25.40 37.43
C LYS A 183 37.54 -24.90 38.70
#